data_AF-A0A8B8ZZU2-F1
#
_entry.id   AF-A0A8B8ZZU2-F1
#
_cell.length_a   1.000
_cell.length_b   1.000
_cell.length_c   1.000
_cell.angle_alpha   90.00
_cell.angle_beta   90.00
_cell.angle_gamma   90.00
#
_symmetry.space_group_name_H-M   'P 1'
#
loop_
_entity.id
_entity.type
_entity.pdbx_description
1 polymer ?
#
loop_
_entity_poly.entity_id
_entity_poly.type
_entity_poly.pdbx_seq_one_letter_code
_entity_poly.pdbx_strand_id
1 'polypeptide(L)' 'MEDMRGEGGKYGNLANVIIPRPGPNGEPVPGLGKVFLEYADTEGSTKARQGLHGRKFGENQVVAVFYPEIKFAQGEYDG' A
#
# COMPACT_ATOMS: atom_id res chain seq x y z
N MET A 1 -4.72 8.00 14.85
CA MET A 1 -4.41 7.07 13.73
C MET A 1 -4.28 7.92 12.49
N GLU A 2 -3.06 8.15 12.01
CA GLU A 2 -2.87 8.72 10.67
C GLU A 2 -3.31 7.67 9.65
N ASP A 3 -4.12 8.08 8.67
CA ASP A 3 -4.57 7.21 7.60
C ASP A 3 -3.39 6.87 6.66
N MET A 4 -3.41 5.71 5.99
CA MET A 4 -2.32 5.28 5.09
C MET A 4 -2.05 6.30 3.98
N ARG A 5 -3.07 7.08 3.58
CA ARG A 5 -2.90 8.19 2.63
C ARG A 5 -2.05 9.33 3.22
N GLY A 6 -2.23 9.63 4.51
CA GLY A 6 -1.47 10.68 5.20
C GLY A 6 -0.01 10.28 5.42
N GLU A 7 0.22 9.07 5.93
CA GLU A 7 1.59 8.57 6.14
C GLU A 7 2.33 8.38 4.80
N GLY A 8 1.66 7.79 3.79
CA GLY A 8 2.22 7.60 2.46
C GLY A 8 2.51 8.92 1.73
N GLY A 9 1.68 9.96 1.93
CA GLY A 9 1.84 11.26 1.29
C GLY A 9 3.10 12.02 1.72
N LYS A 10 3.73 11.65 2.84
CA LYS A 10 5.00 12.25 3.30
C LYS A 10 6.18 11.94 2.38
N TYR A 11 6.07 10.91 1.56
CA TYR A 11 7.17 10.43 0.72
C TYR A 11 7.10 10.92 -0.73
N GLY A 12 5.95 11.42 -1.18
CA GLY A 12 5.74 11.89 -2.54
C GLY A 12 4.26 12.10 -2.86
N ASN A 13 3.98 12.54 -4.09
CA ASN A 13 2.60 12.73 -4.56
C ASN A 13 1.94 11.38 -4.82
N LEU A 14 0.93 11.03 -4.02
CA LEU A 14 0.13 9.82 -4.20
C LEU A 14 -0.94 10.05 -5.27
N ALA A 15 -0.87 9.29 -6.35
CA ALA A 15 -1.89 9.25 -7.39
C ALA A 15 -3.10 8.42 -6.94
N ASN A 16 -2.86 7.23 -6.36
CA ASN A 16 -3.91 6.37 -5.81
C ASN A 16 -3.46 5.66 -4.54
N VAL A 17 -4.45 5.31 -3.71
CA VAL A 17 -4.27 4.47 -2.52
C VAL A 17 -5.38 3.44 -2.51
N ILE A 18 -5.01 2.16 -2.51
CA ILE A 18 -5.96 1.05 -2.44
C ILE A 18 -5.74 0.29 -1.14
N ILE A 19 -6.80 0.15 -0.36
CA ILE A 19 -6.84 -0.62 0.88
C ILE A 19 -7.98 -1.64 0.73
N PRO A 20 -7.70 -2.87 0.28
CA PRO A 20 -8.73 -3.89 0.15
C PRO A 20 -9.37 -4.15 1.52
N ARG A 21 -10.68 -3.91 1.59
CA ARG A 21 -11.51 -4.17 2.79
C ARG A 21 -12.34 -5.42 2.54
N PRO A 22 -12.60 -6.22 3.58
CA PRO A 22 -13.49 -7.36 3.43
C PRO A 22 -14.87 -6.89 2.96
N GLY A 23 -15.57 -7.74 2.22
CA GLY A 23 -16.92 -7.44 1.77
C GLY A 23 -17.90 -7.26 2.94
N PRO A 24 -19.14 -6.82 2.66
CA PRO A 24 -20.13 -6.53 3.70
C PRO A 24 -20.43 -7.73 4.61
N ASN A 25 -20.21 -8.97 4.15
CA ASN A 25 -20.39 -10.19 4.94
C ASN A 25 -19.08 -10.76 5.50
N GLY A 26 -17.98 -10.00 5.45
CA GLY A 26 -16.66 -10.47 5.88
C GLY A 26 -15.95 -11.35 4.85
N GLU A 27 -16.46 -11.43 3.62
CA GLU A 27 -15.82 -12.22 2.57
C GLU A 27 -14.41 -11.68 2.26
N PRO A 28 -13.40 -12.57 2.13
CA PRO A 28 -12.06 -12.13 1.78
C PRO A 28 -12.06 -11.59 0.35
N VAL A 29 -11.35 -10.48 0.15
CA VAL A 29 -11.13 -9.87 -1.16
C VAL A 29 -9.65 -10.01 -1.55
N PRO A 30 -9.33 -10.01 -2.86
CA PRO A 30 -7.94 -10.01 -3.31
C PRO A 30 -7.14 -8.89 -2.65
N GLY A 31 -5.97 -9.22 -2.10
CA GLY A 31 -5.11 -8.26 -1.42
C GLY A 31 -5.56 -7.83 -0.02
N LEU A 32 -6.52 -8.53 0.61
CA LEU A 32 -6.90 -8.26 1.99
C LEU A 32 -5.67 -8.26 2.92
N GLY A 33 -5.55 -7.22 3.76
CA GLY A 33 -4.41 -7.02 4.65
C GLY A 33 -3.19 -6.34 4.00
N LYS A 34 -3.22 -6.09 2.68
CA LYS A 34 -2.22 -5.30 1.97
C LYS A 34 -2.70 -3.84 1.82
N VAL A 35 -1.76 -2.95 1.56
CA VAL A 35 -2.00 -1.55 1.20
C VAL A 35 -1.16 -1.25 -0.03
N PHE A 36 -1.78 -0.68 -1.04
CA PHE A 36 -1.11 -0.31 -2.28
C PHE A 36 -1.08 1.21 -2.39
N LEU A 37 0.12 1.75 -2.60
CA LEU A 37 0.38 3.17 -2.75
C LEU A 37 0.94 3.39 -4.16
N GLU A 38 0.17 4.06 -5.00
CA GLU A 38 0.62 4.49 -6.32
C GLU A 38 1.11 5.93 -6.22
N TYR A 39 2.40 6.13 -6.47
CA TYR A 39 3.00 7.47 -6.54
C TYR A 39 3.05 7.94 -7.99
N ALA A 40 3.01 9.26 -8.17
CA ALA A 40 3.16 9.89 -9.49
C ALA A 40 4.54 9.63 -10.14
N ASP A 41 5.54 9.24 -9.33
CA ASP A 41 6.90 8.99 -9.76
C ASP A 41 7.58 7.88 -8.93
N THR A 42 8.66 7.32 -9.50
CA THR A 42 9.42 6.22 -8.88
C THR A 42 10.23 6.65 -7.67
N GLU A 43 10.54 7.94 -7.53
CA GLU A 43 11.29 8.48 -6.40
C GLU A 43 10.42 8.45 -5.13
N GLY A 44 9.16 8.87 -5.22
CA GLY A 44 8.18 8.77 -4.14
C GLY A 44 7.99 7.33 -3.67
N SER A 45 7.86 6.39 -4.62
CA SER A 45 7.76 4.95 -4.32
C SER A 45 9.01 4.42 -3.60
N THR A 46 10.20 4.87 -4.02
CA THR A 46 11.48 4.46 -3.41
C THR A 46 11.62 4.99 -1.99
N LYS A 47 11.32 6.28 -1.78
CA LYS A 47 11.32 6.92 -0.45
C LYS A 47 10.33 6.24 0.50
N ALA A 48 9.12 5.94 0.02
CA ALA A 48 8.11 5.27 0.81
C ALA A 48 8.55 3.87 1.23
N ARG A 49 9.09 3.07 0.29
CA ARG A 49 9.64 1.75 0.62
C ARG A 49 10.74 1.84 1.67
N GLN A 50 11.70 2.75 1.51
CA GLN A 50 12.79 2.92 2.47
C GLN A 50 12.30 3.39 3.86
N GLY A 51 11.32 4.28 3.89
CA GLY A 51 10.78 4.83 5.14
C GLY A 51 9.82 3.91 5.87
N LEU A 52 9.10 3.03 5.16
CA LEU A 52 8.07 2.17 5.73
C LEU A 52 8.55 0.73 5.97
N HIS A 53 9.41 0.19 5.10
CA HIS A 53 9.90 -1.18 5.23
C HIS A 53 10.68 -1.34 6.54
N GLY A 54 10.32 -2.35 7.33
CA GLY A 54 10.96 -2.64 8.62
C GLY A 54 10.41 -1.83 9.79
N ARG A 55 9.51 -0.85 9.59
CA ARG A 55 8.81 -0.20 10.71
C ARG A 55 7.92 -1.21 11.43
N LYS A 56 7.82 -1.07 12.75
CA LYS A 56 6.92 -1.89 13.58
C LYS A 56 5.60 -1.16 13.79
N PHE A 57 4.51 -1.91 13.69
CA PHE A 57 3.16 -1.46 13.98
C PHE A 57 2.50 -2.47 14.94
N GLY A 58 2.52 -2.15 16.23
CA GLY A 58 2.23 -3.12 17.29
C GLY A 58 3.24 -4.27 17.27
N GLU A 59 2.75 -5.50 17.22
CA GLU A 59 3.57 -6.71 17.12
C GLU A 59 3.96 -7.06 15.68
N ASN A 60 3.36 -6.39 14.69
CA ASN A 60 3.60 -6.66 13.29
C ASN A 60 4.72 -5.79 12.72
N GLN A 61 5.48 -6.32 11.77
CA GLN A 61 6.47 -5.57 11.00
C GLN A 61 5.92 -5.25 9.61
N VAL A 62 6.09 -4.01 9.17
CA VAL A 62 5.70 -3.55 7.84
C VAL A 62 6.71 -4.09 6.83
N VAL A 63 6.21 -4.81 5.83
CA VAL A 63 6.98 -5.28 4.67
C VAL A 63 6.53 -4.48 3.45
N ALA A 64 7.29 -3.44 3.10
CA ALA A 64 7.05 -2.68 1.88
C ALA A 64 7.91 -3.23 0.73
N VAL A 65 7.26 -3.52 -0.41
CA VAL A 65 7.88 -4.03 -1.65
C VAL A 65 7.30 -3.27 -2.84
N PHE A 66 8.01 -3.27 -3.96
CA PHE A 66 7.45 -2.74 -5.21
C PHE A 66 6.45 -3.74 -5.80
N TYR A 67 5.39 -3.21 -6.41
CA TYR A 67 4.35 -4.00 -7.04
C TYR A 67 4.26 -3.65 -8.54
N PRO A 68 4.03 -4.61 -9.44
CA PRO A 68 3.93 -4.33 -10.87
C PRO A 68 2.75 -3.39 -11.18
N GLU A 69 3.03 -2.27 -11.86
CA GLU A 69 2.03 -1.26 -12.22
C GLU A 69 0.88 -1.83 -13.05
N ILE A 70 1.18 -2.76 -13.97
CA ILE A 70 0.15 -3.40 -14.81
C ILE A 70 -0.84 -4.21 -13.98
N LYS A 71 -0.36 -4.98 -12.99
CA LYS A 71 -1.23 -5.75 -12.11
C LYS A 71 -2.09 -4.84 -11.24
N PHE A 72 -1.48 -3.77 -10.72
CA PHE A 72 -2.20 -2.76 -9.94
C PHE A 72 -3.33 -2.10 -10.74
N ALA A 73 -3.05 -1.68 -11.97
CA ALA A 73 -4.02 -1.08 -12.87
C ALA A 73 -5.15 -2.04 -13.28
N GLN A 74 -4.88 -3.34 -13.32
CA GLN A 74 -5.89 -4.38 -13.61
C GLN A 74 -6.70 -4.80 -12.38
N GLY A 75 -6.38 -4.30 -11.19
CA GLY A 75 -7.04 -4.71 -9.95
C GLY A 75 -6.61 -6.09 -9.45
N GLU A 76 -5.51 -6.62 -9.95
CA GLU A 76 -4.94 -7.89 -9.49
C GLU A 76 -4.10 -7.63 -8.23
N TYR A 77 -4.60 -8.03 -7.06
CA TYR A 77 -3.94 -7.75 -5.77
C TYR A 77 -3.50 -9.01 -5.00
N ASP A 78 -3.71 -10.19 -5.58
CA ASP A 78 -3.44 -11.49 -4.95
C ASP A 78 -1.95 -11.89 -4.94
N GLY A 79 -1.11 -11.18 -5.70
CA GLY A 79 0.31 -11.49 -5.92
C GLY A 79 1.28 -11.21 -4.77
#